data_AF-A0A7V3W488-F1
#
_entry.id   AF-A0A7V3W488-F1
#
_cell.length_a   1.000
_cell.length_b   1.000
_cell.length_c   1.000
_cell.angle_alpha   90.00
_cell.angle_beta   90.00
_cell.angle_gamma   90.00
#
_symmetry.space_group_name_H-M   'P 1'
#
loop_
_entity.id
_entity.type
_entity.pdbx_description
1 polymer ?
#
loop_
_entity_poly.entity_id
_entity_poly.type
_entity_poly.pdbx_seq_one_letter_code
_entity_poly.pdbx_strand_id
1 'polypeptide(L)'
;MNSGPGVLYVLATPLGNLDDLSMRAGKILAAVDLVLCEDTRRSLKLLNHLGLRKRLSSFNEHNQAEKIPGLLARLGSGENLALLSDAGTPALSDPGHMLVKACHEKGIKVVPIPGPSALTAALSVSGIKAERFLFLGFLPAKSSERKKILETYKSFP
;
A
#
# COMPACT_ATOMS: atom_id res chain seq x y z
N MET A 1 3.90 24.50 -21.34
CA MET A 1 4.16 23.17 -20.73
C MET A 1 3.25 23.06 -19.51
N ASN A 2 2.11 22.38 -19.67
CA ASN A 2 1.29 22.00 -18.52
C ASN A 2 1.98 20.80 -17.88
N SER A 3 2.77 21.02 -16.84
CA SER A 3 3.32 19.90 -16.09
C SER A 3 3.00 20.14 -14.63
N GLY A 4 1.73 19.94 -14.28
CA GLY A 4 1.32 19.90 -12.88
C GLY A 4 2.09 18.81 -12.12
N PRO A 5 1.96 18.76 -10.79
CA PRO A 5 2.60 17.74 -9.97
C PRO A 5 2.27 16.33 -10.48
N GLY A 6 3.22 15.41 -10.30
CA GLY A 6 3.07 14.01 -10.61
C GLY A 6 2.05 13.31 -9.70
N VAL A 7 1.87 12.02 -9.92
CA VAL A 7 0.87 11.21 -9.22
C VAL A 7 1.54 10.17 -8.32
N LEU A 8 1.07 10.05 -7.08
CA LEU A 8 1.35 8.90 -6.23
C LEU A 8 0.29 7.83 -6.46
N TYR A 9 0.67 6.69 -7.02
CA TYR A 9 -0.18 5.52 -7.16
C TYR A 9 0.01 4.60 -5.96
N VAL A 10 -1.06 4.29 -5.23
CA VAL A 10 -1.05 3.32 -4.13
C VAL A 10 -1.55 1.99 -4.68
N LEU A 11 -0.68 0.99 -4.75
CA LEU A 11 -0.90 -0.21 -5.55
C LEU A 11 -0.81 -1.47 -4.70
N ALA A 12 -1.89 -2.25 -4.71
CA ALA A 12 -1.92 -3.54 -4.05
C ALA A 12 -1.13 -4.60 -4.81
N THR A 13 -0.35 -5.40 -4.09
CA THR A 13 0.47 -6.49 -4.63
C THR A 13 -0.14 -7.87 -4.29
N PRO A 14 0.20 -8.93 -5.05
CA PRO A 14 -0.26 -10.28 -4.77
C PRO A 14 -0.03 -10.76 -3.34
N LEU A 15 -0.94 -11.61 -2.84
CA LEU A 15 -0.86 -12.21 -1.50
C LEU A 15 -0.16 -13.58 -1.49
N GLY A 16 0.36 -14.03 -2.63
CA GLY A 16 1.01 -15.33 -2.77
C GLY A 16 0.95 -15.90 -4.20
N ASN A 17 -0.02 -15.48 -5.00
CA ASN A 17 -0.14 -15.88 -6.40
C ASN A 17 0.04 -14.68 -7.34
N LEU A 18 1.09 -14.69 -8.18
CA LEU A 18 1.43 -13.55 -9.04
C LEU A 18 0.33 -13.20 -10.06
N ASP A 19 -0.53 -14.16 -10.40
CA ASP A 19 -1.68 -13.97 -11.32
C ASP A 19 -2.77 -13.06 -10.73
N ASP A 20 -2.77 -12.83 -9.41
CA ASP A 20 -3.73 -11.93 -8.74
C ASP A 20 -3.41 -10.44 -9.01
N LEU A 21 -2.29 -10.13 -9.66
CA LEU A 21 -1.95 -8.76 -10.01
C LEU A 21 -2.85 -8.27 -11.16
N SER A 22 -3.56 -7.17 -10.95
CA SER A 22 -4.43 -6.63 -12.00
C SER A 22 -3.64 -6.10 -13.21
N MET A 23 -4.22 -6.22 -14.40
CA MET A 23 -3.65 -5.62 -15.62
C MET A 23 -3.36 -4.12 -15.47
N ARG A 24 -4.21 -3.40 -14.73
CA ARG A 24 -4.02 -1.96 -14.46
C ARG A 24 -2.78 -1.72 -13.60
N ALA A 25 -2.57 -2.53 -12.57
CA ALA A 25 -1.39 -2.45 -11.73
C ALA A 25 -0.10 -2.64 -12.54
N GLY A 26 -0.04 -3.68 -13.40
CA GLY A 26 1.10 -3.90 -14.30
C GLY A 26 1.39 -2.71 -15.23
N LYS A 27 0.35 -2.12 -15.85
CA LYS A 27 0.49 -0.93 -16.70
C LYS A 27 1.02 0.29 -15.94
N ILE A 28 0.55 0.51 -14.71
CA ILE A 28 1.02 1.62 -13.87
C ILE A 28 2.49 1.39 -13.48
N LEU A 29 2.85 0.17 -13.03
CA LEU A 29 4.24 -0.17 -12.73
C LEU A 29 5.17 0.06 -13.92
N ALA A 30 4.69 -0.22 -15.14
CA ALA A 30 5.43 0.05 -16.37
C ALA A 30 5.57 1.54 -16.70
N ALA A 31 4.68 2.41 -16.20
CA ALA A 31 4.65 3.84 -16.51
C ALA A 31 5.32 4.74 -15.45
N VAL A 32 5.39 4.33 -14.18
CA VAL A 32 5.98 5.14 -13.10
C VAL A 32 7.50 5.27 -13.19
N ASP A 33 8.03 6.34 -12.59
CA ASP A 33 9.45 6.71 -12.57
C ASP A 33 10.23 6.10 -11.39
N LEU A 34 9.53 5.80 -10.28
CA LEU A 34 10.07 5.14 -9.10
C LEU A 34 9.01 4.26 -8.43
N VAL A 35 9.45 3.10 -7.96
CA VAL A 35 8.67 2.18 -7.14
C VAL A 35 9.20 2.23 -5.70
N LEU A 36 8.32 2.56 -4.76
CA LEU A 36 8.54 2.55 -3.32
C LEU A 36 8.01 1.23 -2.76
N CYS A 37 8.83 0.53 -1.97
CA CYS A 37 8.48 -0.78 -1.44
C CYS A 37 9.20 -1.06 -0.12
N GLU A 38 8.62 -1.89 0.74
CA GLU A 38 9.23 -2.26 2.01
C GLU A 38 10.46 -3.16 1.81
N ASP A 39 10.29 -4.30 1.12
CA ASP A 39 11.38 -5.17 0.69
C ASP A 39 11.60 -5.09 -0.84
N THR A 40 12.73 -4.50 -1.23
CA THR A 40 13.14 -4.36 -2.64
C THR A 40 13.34 -5.71 -3.33
N ARG A 41 13.70 -6.78 -2.59
CA ARG A 41 13.91 -8.11 -3.15
C ARG A 41 12.58 -8.75 -3.56
N ARG A 42 11.51 -8.54 -2.78
CA ARG A 42 10.15 -9.01 -3.12
C ARG A 42 9.61 -8.26 -4.33
N SER A 43 9.73 -6.94 -4.32
CA SER A 43 9.29 -6.11 -5.45
C SER A 43 10.07 -6.40 -6.72
N LEU A 44 11.37 -6.72 -6.62
CA LEU A 44 12.17 -7.14 -7.77
C LEU A 44 11.65 -8.45 -8.40
N LYS A 45 11.23 -9.43 -7.60
CA LYS A 45 10.61 -10.66 -8.13
C LYS A 45 9.32 -10.37 -8.90
N LEU A 46 8.46 -9.50 -8.37
CA LEU A 46 7.24 -9.06 -9.05
C LEU A 46 7.55 -8.36 -10.38
N LEU A 47 8.49 -7.43 -10.38
CA LEU A 47 8.89 -6.71 -11.60
C LEU A 47 9.49 -7.67 -12.64
N ASN A 48 10.31 -8.63 -12.22
CA ASN A 48 10.88 -9.65 -13.12
C ASN A 48 9.80 -10.54 -13.74
N HIS A 49 8.79 -10.95 -12.96
CA HIS A 49 7.65 -11.70 -13.47
C HIS A 49 6.87 -10.92 -14.55
N LEU A 50 6.79 -9.61 -14.42
CA LEU A 50 6.19 -8.71 -15.41
C LEU A 50 7.11 -8.36 -16.59
N GLY A 51 8.37 -8.80 -16.58
CA GLY A 51 9.37 -8.37 -17.56
C GLY A 51 9.74 -6.89 -17.48
N LEU A 52 9.55 -6.25 -16.32
CA LEU A 52 9.77 -4.82 -16.12
C LEU A 52 11.10 -4.54 -15.42
N ARG A 53 11.79 -3.48 -15.87
CA ARG A 53 12.94 -2.92 -15.16
C ARG A 53 12.59 -1.53 -14.65
N LYS A 54 12.56 -1.36 -13.32
CA LYS A 54 12.21 -0.09 -12.67
C LYS A 54 13.19 0.26 -11.56
N ARG A 55 13.33 1.56 -11.30
CA ARG A 55 14.04 2.04 -10.11
C ARG A 55 13.22 1.67 -8.88
N LEU A 56 13.86 1.06 -7.90
CA LEU A 56 13.29 0.70 -6.60
C LEU A 56 13.91 1.59 -5.52
N SER A 57 13.11 2.02 -4.55
CA SER A 57 13.59 2.63 -3.31
C SER A 57 12.89 1.95 -2.14
N SER A 58 13.66 1.58 -1.12
CA SER A 58 13.10 1.07 0.12
C SER A 58 12.26 2.15 0.81
N PHE A 59 11.09 1.81 1.32
CA PHE A 59 10.22 2.73 2.05
C PHE A 59 9.50 1.94 3.14
N ASN A 60 9.90 2.15 4.39
CA ASN A 60 9.41 1.40 5.54
C ASN A 60 9.25 2.27 6.77
N GLU A 61 8.72 1.70 7.85
CA GLU A 61 8.38 2.46 9.05
C GLU A 61 9.59 3.19 9.67
N HIS A 62 10.78 2.63 9.53
CA HIS A 62 12.02 3.17 10.10
C HIS A 62 12.58 4.36 9.30
N ASN A 63 12.36 4.42 7.98
CA ASN A 63 12.97 5.43 7.11
C ASN A 63 11.98 6.42 6.48
N GLN A 64 10.67 6.21 6.64
CA GLN A 64 9.66 7.01 5.97
C GLN A 64 9.78 8.51 6.28
N ALA A 65 10.03 8.88 7.55
CA ALA A 65 10.11 10.27 7.97
C ALA A 65 11.25 11.02 7.26
N GLU A 66 12.40 10.37 7.08
CA GLU A 66 13.56 10.92 6.38
C GLU A 66 13.32 11.02 4.87
N LYS A 67 12.64 10.03 4.27
CA LYS A 67 12.45 9.96 2.81
C LYS A 67 11.34 10.85 2.28
N ILE A 68 10.28 11.11 3.06
CA ILE A 68 9.09 11.84 2.59
C ILE A 68 9.43 13.19 1.94
N PRO A 69 10.27 14.08 2.52
CA PRO A 69 10.59 15.37 1.90
C PRO A 69 11.15 15.24 0.47
N GLY A 70 12.07 14.30 0.24
CA GLY A 70 12.64 14.04 -1.07
C GLY A 70 11.63 13.44 -2.06
N LEU A 71 10.72 12.58 -1.58
CA LEU A 71 9.66 12.02 -2.40
C LEU A 71 8.63 13.07 -2.84
N LEU A 72 8.26 13.98 -1.94
CA LEU A 72 7.39 15.11 -2.26
C LEU A 72 8.03 16.05 -3.28
N ALA A 73 9.34 16.29 -3.19
CA ALA A 73 10.06 17.09 -4.19
C ALA A 73 9.99 16.46 -5.58
N ARG A 74 10.17 15.13 -5.69
CA ARG A 74 10.07 14.39 -6.96
C ARG A 74 8.65 14.40 -7.53
N LEU A 75 7.64 14.20 -6.68
CA LEU A 75 6.23 14.37 -7.09
C LEU A 75 5.96 15.80 -7.55
N GLY A 76 6.47 16.80 -6.83
CA GLY A 76 6.36 18.21 -7.19
C GLY A 76 7.03 18.57 -8.51
N SER A 77 8.09 17.86 -8.91
CA SER A 77 8.75 18.03 -10.22
C SER A 77 8.07 17.27 -11.36
N GLY A 78 6.93 16.60 -11.11
CA GLY A 78 6.16 15.90 -12.13
C GLY A 78 6.45 14.40 -12.26
N GLU A 79 7.34 13.82 -11.44
CA GLU A 79 7.59 12.37 -11.47
C GLU A 79 6.40 11.60 -10.89
N ASN A 80 6.07 10.47 -11.50
CA ASN A 80 5.05 9.54 -11.03
C ASN A 80 5.69 8.45 -10.18
N LEU A 81 5.11 8.18 -9.02
CA LEU A 81 5.62 7.21 -8.06
C LEU A 81 4.56 6.13 -7.80
N ALA A 82 4.99 4.88 -7.63
CA ALA A 82 4.14 3.82 -7.11
C ALA A 82 4.57 3.45 -5.69
N LEU A 83 3.62 3.36 -4.76
CA LEU A 83 3.80 2.82 -3.43
C LEU A 83 3.19 1.42 -3.36
N LEU A 84 4.02 0.45 -3.00
CA LEU A 84 3.68 -0.97 -2.88
C LEU A 84 3.88 -1.40 -1.43
N SER A 85 3.09 -2.36 -0.97
CA SER A 85 3.41 -3.17 0.19
C SER A 85 3.99 -4.51 -0.26
N ASP A 86 4.57 -5.22 0.70
CA ASP A 86 5.13 -6.54 0.49
C ASP A 86 4.08 -7.58 0.03
N ALA A 87 2.83 -7.43 0.48
CA ALA A 87 1.69 -8.21 0.05
C ALA A 87 0.38 -7.45 0.35
N GLY A 88 -0.58 -7.48 -0.57
CA GLY A 88 -1.90 -6.87 -0.36
C GLY A 88 -1.92 -5.36 -0.55
N THR A 89 -2.83 -4.66 0.13
CA THR A 89 -3.07 -3.22 -0.05
C THR A 89 -2.18 -2.39 0.89
N PRO A 90 -1.35 -1.45 0.38
CA PRO A 90 -0.48 -0.62 1.20
C PRO A 90 -1.24 0.35 2.11
N ALA A 91 -0.53 0.90 3.10
CA ALA A 91 -0.98 1.98 4.00
C ALA A 91 -2.14 1.61 4.96
N LEU A 92 -2.50 0.33 5.08
CA LEU A 92 -3.43 -0.16 6.10
C LEU A 92 -2.71 -0.60 7.38
N SER A 93 -1.87 -1.63 7.25
CA SER A 93 -0.99 -2.14 8.32
C SER A 93 0.49 -2.01 7.95
N ASP A 94 0.76 -1.57 6.73
CA ASP A 94 2.08 -1.39 6.14
C ASP A 94 2.46 0.10 6.14
N PRO A 95 3.75 0.44 6.00
CA PRO A 95 4.21 1.81 5.74
C PRO A 95 3.48 2.46 4.57
N GLY A 96 3.27 3.78 4.63
CA GLY A 96 2.65 4.53 3.52
C GLY A 96 1.68 5.63 3.93
N HIS A 97 0.98 5.46 5.06
CA HIS A 97 -0.01 6.43 5.54
C HIS A 97 0.58 7.85 5.63
N MET A 98 1.79 8.00 6.18
CA MET A 98 2.44 9.29 6.33
C MET A 98 2.73 9.97 4.98
N LEU A 99 3.14 9.20 3.96
CA LEU A 99 3.40 9.75 2.63
C LEU A 99 2.09 10.17 1.95
N VAL A 100 1.03 9.35 2.04
CA VAL A 100 -0.30 9.70 1.51
C VAL A 100 -0.83 10.97 2.14
N LYS A 101 -0.75 11.08 3.47
CA LYS A 101 -1.14 12.29 4.22
C LYS A 101 -0.35 13.51 3.73
N ALA A 102 0.97 13.40 3.63
CA ALA A 102 1.81 14.50 3.17
C ALA A 102 1.54 14.91 1.71
N CYS A 103 1.16 13.96 0.84
CA CYS A 103 0.71 14.27 -0.52
C CYS A 103 -0.58 15.08 -0.51
N HIS A 104 -1.58 14.68 0.30
CA HIS A 104 -2.83 15.45 0.43
C HIS A 104 -2.58 16.86 0.95
N GLU A 105 -1.72 17.04 1.95
CA GLU A 105 -1.34 18.35 2.50
C GLU A 105 -0.68 19.26 1.46
N LYS A 106 -0.03 18.69 0.44
CA LYS A 106 0.62 19.41 -0.66
C LYS A 106 -0.23 19.50 -1.93
N GLY A 107 -1.47 19.00 -1.92
CA GLY A 107 -2.33 18.96 -3.10
C GLY A 107 -1.83 18.03 -4.21
N ILE A 108 -0.94 17.08 -3.89
CA ILE A 108 -0.46 16.07 -4.83
C ILE A 108 -1.53 15.00 -4.99
N LYS A 109 -1.80 14.62 -6.24
CA LYS A 109 -2.81 13.62 -6.57
C LYS A 109 -2.37 12.24 -6.08
N VAL A 110 -3.22 11.61 -5.28
CA VAL A 110 -3.06 10.21 -4.85
C VAL A 110 -4.13 9.37 -5.53
N VAL A 111 -3.73 8.26 -6.16
CA VAL A 111 -4.63 7.37 -6.91
C VAL A 111 -4.54 5.94 -6.37
N PRO A 112 -5.62 5.39 -5.79
CA PRO A 112 -5.64 3.99 -5.41
C PRO A 112 -5.78 3.10 -6.65
N ILE A 113 -4.99 2.01 -6.68
CA ILE A 113 -5.13 0.92 -7.64
C ILE A 113 -5.74 -0.27 -6.90
N PRO A 114 -7.02 -0.59 -7.14
CA PRO A 114 -7.65 -1.77 -6.56
C PRO A 114 -6.90 -3.05 -6.92
N GLY A 115 -6.86 -3.98 -5.99
CA GLY A 115 -6.17 -5.25 -6.14
C GLY A 115 -6.35 -6.13 -4.90
N PRO A 116 -5.49 -7.15 -4.73
CA PRO A 116 -5.63 -8.17 -3.70
C PRO A 116 -5.68 -7.59 -2.28
N SER A 117 -6.60 -8.09 -1.47
CA SER A 117 -6.73 -7.75 -0.05
C SER A 117 -7.08 -9.01 0.74
N ALA A 118 -6.23 -9.38 1.70
CA ALA A 118 -6.40 -10.60 2.49
C ALA A 118 -7.71 -10.54 3.29
N LEU A 119 -8.09 -9.34 3.74
CA LEU A 119 -9.32 -9.08 4.47
C LEU A 119 -10.56 -9.44 3.64
N THR A 120 -10.67 -8.89 2.44
CA THR A 120 -11.87 -9.11 1.60
C THR A 120 -11.89 -10.51 1.01
N ALA A 121 -10.72 -11.09 0.71
CA ALA A 121 -10.59 -12.48 0.28
C ALA A 121 -11.04 -13.47 1.37
N ALA A 122 -10.65 -13.24 2.63
CA ALA A 122 -11.06 -14.10 3.74
C ALA A 122 -12.57 -13.95 4.04
N LEU A 123 -13.07 -12.71 4.06
CA LEU A 123 -14.50 -12.47 4.34
C LEU A 123 -15.42 -13.08 3.28
N SER A 124 -15.05 -13.01 2.00
CA SER A 124 -15.88 -13.52 0.89
C SER A 124 -16.12 -15.04 0.94
N VAL A 125 -15.25 -15.80 1.60
CA VAL A 125 -15.36 -17.26 1.76
C VAL A 125 -15.68 -17.70 3.20
N SER A 126 -15.87 -16.76 4.12
CA SER A 126 -16.00 -17.05 5.56
C SER A 126 -17.35 -17.65 5.96
N GLY A 127 -18.39 -17.49 5.14
CA GLY A 127 -19.78 -17.80 5.51
C GLY A 127 -20.40 -16.84 6.54
N ILE A 128 -19.68 -15.79 6.96
CA ILE A 128 -20.16 -14.75 7.86
C ILE A 128 -20.97 -13.72 7.06
N LYS A 129 -22.07 -13.23 7.62
CA LYS A 129 -22.84 -12.11 7.05
C LYS A 129 -22.04 -10.81 7.14
N ALA A 130 -21.11 -10.60 6.21
CA ALA A 130 -20.11 -9.53 6.24
C ALA A 130 -20.58 -8.19 5.63
N GLU A 131 -21.87 -7.85 5.71
CA GLU A 131 -22.40 -6.54 5.29
C GLU A 131 -21.78 -5.39 6.12
N ARG A 132 -21.51 -5.68 7.39
CA ARG A 132 -20.76 -4.84 8.31
C ARG A 132 -19.69 -5.71 8.95
N PHE A 133 -18.46 -5.24 8.95
CA PHE A 133 -17.37 -5.90 9.62
C PHE A 133 -16.44 -4.86 10.22
N LEU A 134 -15.69 -5.27 11.24
CA LEU A 134 -14.68 -4.46 11.91
C LEU A 134 -13.30 -5.02 11.61
N PHE A 135 -12.43 -4.20 11.01
CA PHE A 135 -11.02 -4.52 10.85
C PHE A 135 -10.20 -3.84 11.95
N LEU A 136 -9.63 -4.62 12.86
CA LEU A 136 -8.81 -4.14 13.99
C LEU A 136 -7.31 -4.17 13.71
N GLY A 137 -6.88 -4.69 12.55
CA GLY A 137 -5.46 -4.95 12.29
C GLY A 137 -4.88 -5.98 13.26
N PHE A 138 -3.61 -5.81 13.61
CA PHE A 138 -2.92 -6.69 14.55
C PHE A 138 -3.15 -6.27 16.00
N LEU A 139 -3.68 -7.17 16.81
CA LEU A 139 -3.83 -6.95 18.25
C LEU A 139 -2.47 -7.02 18.97
N PRO A 140 -2.33 -6.37 20.14
CA PRO A 140 -1.10 -6.44 20.94
C PRO A 140 -0.67 -7.88 21.25
N ALA A 141 0.64 -8.11 21.27
CA ALA A 141 1.21 -9.41 21.61
C ALA A 141 0.84 -9.85 23.04
N LYS A 142 0.82 -8.91 23.99
CA LYS A 142 0.48 -9.17 25.40
C LYS A 142 -1.00 -9.50 25.57
N SER A 143 -1.26 -10.63 26.22
CA SER A 143 -2.61 -11.17 26.42
C SER A 143 -3.55 -10.20 27.17
N SER A 144 -3.06 -9.53 28.20
CA SER A 144 -3.85 -8.57 28.99
C SER A 144 -4.31 -7.37 28.16
N GLU A 145 -3.42 -6.78 27.37
CA GLU A 145 -3.71 -5.66 26.47
C GLU A 145 -4.67 -6.08 25.36
N ARG A 146 -4.43 -7.25 24.75
CA ARG A 146 -5.31 -7.81 23.72
C ARG A 146 -6.73 -8.04 24.24
N LYS A 147 -6.89 -8.64 25.42
CA LYS A 147 -8.21 -8.84 26.05
C LYS A 147 -8.92 -7.51 26.30
N LYS A 148 -8.20 -6.51 26.84
CA LYS A 148 -8.77 -5.18 27.11
C LYS A 148 -9.32 -4.52 25.84
N ILE A 149 -8.61 -4.63 24.72
CA ILE A 149 -9.09 -4.11 23.42
C ILE A 149 -10.33 -4.88 22.97
N LEU A 150 -10.29 -6.22 22.98
CA LEU A 150 -11.41 -7.04 22.53
C LEU A 150 -12.70 -6.83 23.35
N GLU A 151 -12.60 -6.63 24.66
CA GLU A 151 -13.75 -6.31 25.51
C GLU A 151 -14.45 -5.01 25.06
N THR A 152 -13.70 -4.04 24.51
CA THR A 152 -14.27 -2.78 24.00
C THR A 152 -15.17 -3.00 22.77
N TYR A 153 -14.97 -4.08 22.04
CA TYR A 153 -15.70 -4.42 20.82
C TYR A 153 -16.63 -5.62 20.97
N LYS A 154 -16.82 -6.13 22.20
CA LYS A 154 -17.70 -7.27 22.49
C LYS A 154 -19.14 -7.05 22.03
N SER A 155 -19.59 -5.80 22.08
CA SER A 155 -20.93 -5.38 21.67
C SER A 155 -20.95 -4.78 20.26
N PHE A 156 -19.90 -4.97 19.46
CA PHE A 156 -19.92 -4.50 18.07
C PHE A 156 -21.06 -5.23 17.32
N PRO A 157 -22.01 -4.48 16.72
CA PRO A 157 -23.21 -5.04 16.12
C PRO A 157 -22.94 -5.81 14.83
#